data_AF-A0A950T1G5-F1
#
_entry.id   AF-A0A950T1G5-F1
#
_cell.length_a   1.000
_cell.length_b   1.000
_cell.length_c   1.000
_cell.angle_alpha   90.00
_cell.angle_beta   90.00
_cell.angle_gamma   90.00
#
_symmetry.space_group_name_H-M   'P 1'
#
loop_
_entity.id
_entity.type
_entity.pdbx_description
1 polymer ?
#
loop_
_entity_poly.entity_id
_entity_poly.type
_entity_poly.pdbx_seq_one_letter_code
_entity_poly.pdbx_strand_id
1 'polypeptide(L)'
;MTPTQITTLLLVGQAFITFLIAVRAFFLYARVRSDLLFILAVSMSTIALVGLLGIIGDNYVTSFSTKWFRYTAQIVSYTFVFLCSVRSSEDYLRRVKQWQLVFTVLLVGMLLLAPLLPQLANSTLEAVVSSLRSVVSFIICLNYAVIFMQKETRFSFLMALAFMLITFGIWITTPWYFQQTLVTYLYVGDSMRTVGLITLLLAFLFG
;
A
#
# COMPACT_ATOMS: atom_id res chain seq x y z
N MET A 1 -6.09 -11.19 25.19
CA MET A 1 -5.41 -10.17 24.37
C MET A 1 -6.35 -9.00 24.24
N THR A 2 -5.90 -7.77 24.55
CA THR A 2 -6.74 -6.59 24.31
C THR A 2 -6.96 -6.44 22.80
N PRO A 3 -8.11 -5.92 22.35
CA PRO A 3 -8.42 -5.82 20.93
C PRO A 3 -7.37 -5.04 20.10
N THR A 4 -6.62 -4.16 20.76
CA THR A 4 -5.50 -3.38 20.20
C THR A 4 -4.26 -4.22 19.87
N GLN A 5 -4.05 -5.38 20.50
CA GLN A 5 -2.87 -6.22 20.29
C GLN A 5 -2.96 -7.01 18.99
N ILE A 6 -4.15 -7.51 18.64
CA ILE A 6 -4.36 -8.32 17.43
C ILE A 6 -4.20 -7.46 16.18
N THR A 7 -4.75 -6.23 16.17
CA THR A 7 -4.58 -5.29 15.05
C THR A 7 -3.12 -4.89 14.88
N THR A 8 -2.40 -4.64 15.98
CA THR A 8 -0.97 -4.35 15.94
C THR A 8 -0.18 -5.53 15.36
N LEU A 9 -0.50 -6.76 15.74
CA LEU A 9 0.14 -7.96 15.20
C LEU A 9 -0.10 -8.09 13.68
N LEU A 10 -1.33 -7.85 13.22
CA LEU A 10 -1.65 -7.85 11.79
C LEU A 10 -0.89 -6.75 11.04
N LEU A 11 -0.79 -5.54 11.61
CA LEU A 11 -0.02 -4.44 11.04
C LEU A 11 1.48 -4.77 10.94
N VAL A 12 2.06 -5.39 11.97
CA VAL A 12 3.43 -5.90 11.95
C VAL A 12 3.58 -6.94 10.83
N GLY A 13 2.65 -7.87 10.71
CA GLY A 13 2.63 -8.86 9.64
C GLY A 13 2.59 -8.22 8.25
N GLN A 14 1.70 -7.24 8.04
CA GLN A 14 1.60 -6.50 6.78
C GLN A 14 2.90 -5.75 6.47
N ALA A 15 3.50 -5.06 7.45
CA ALA A 15 4.77 -4.35 7.30
C ALA A 15 5.92 -5.30 6.94
N PHE A 16 5.96 -6.47 7.59
CA PHE A 16 6.98 -7.49 7.32
C PHE A 16 6.84 -8.09 5.93
N ILE A 17 5.63 -8.48 5.51
CA ILE A 17 5.38 -9.04 4.17
C ILE A 17 5.73 -8.03 3.08
N THR A 18 5.29 -6.77 3.24
CA THR A 18 5.62 -5.69 2.28
C THR A 18 7.11 -5.40 2.22
N PHE A 19 7.81 -5.46 3.36
CA PHE A 19 9.26 -5.36 3.40
C PHE A 19 9.94 -6.50 2.63
N LEU A 20 9.50 -7.75 2.79
CA LEU A 20 10.04 -8.89 2.02
C LEU A 20 9.83 -8.71 0.51
N ILE A 21 8.66 -8.23 0.09
CA ILE A 21 8.38 -7.91 -1.32
C ILE A 21 9.35 -6.83 -1.81
N ALA A 22 9.54 -5.76 -1.03
CA ALA A 22 10.46 -4.67 -1.39
C ALA A 22 11.91 -5.18 -1.55
N VAL A 23 12.42 -5.96 -0.60
CA VAL A 23 13.77 -6.55 -0.66
C VAL A 23 13.94 -7.44 -1.88
N ARG A 24 12.97 -8.32 -2.15
CA ARG A 24 12.96 -9.19 -3.33
C ARG A 24 12.99 -8.36 -4.62
N ALA A 25 12.16 -7.33 -4.71
CA ALA A 25 12.09 -6.46 -5.88
C ALA A 25 13.40 -5.68 -6.09
N PHE A 26 14.04 -5.18 -5.03
CA PHE A 26 15.37 -4.54 -5.10
C PHE A 26 16.46 -5.53 -5.53
N PHE A 27 16.44 -6.76 -5.03
CA PHE A 27 17.38 -7.79 -5.43
C PHE A 27 17.26 -8.13 -6.92
N LEU A 28 16.03 -8.31 -7.42
CA LEU A 28 15.78 -8.53 -8.84
C LEU A 28 16.16 -7.31 -9.69
N TYR A 29 15.91 -6.09 -9.18
CA TYR A 29 16.35 -4.86 -9.82
C TYR A 29 17.88 -4.80 -9.95
N ALA A 30 18.63 -5.16 -8.91
CA ALA A 30 20.09 -5.18 -8.96
C ALA A 30 20.63 -6.12 -10.05
N ARG A 31 19.91 -7.21 -10.34
CA ARG A 31 20.29 -8.20 -11.35
C ARG A 31 19.88 -7.83 -12.78
N VAL A 32 18.64 -7.36 -12.97
CA VAL A 32 18.03 -7.14 -14.30
C VAL A 32 18.10 -5.67 -14.74
N ARG A 33 18.26 -4.74 -13.79
CA ARG A 33 18.24 -3.27 -13.98
C ARG A 33 17.00 -2.72 -14.69
N SER A 34 15.86 -3.41 -14.56
CA SER A 34 14.59 -2.95 -15.13
C SER A 34 13.96 -1.81 -14.32
N ASP A 35 13.57 -0.72 -14.99
CA ASP A 35 12.91 0.42 -14.34
C ASP A 35 11.55 0.05 -13.69
N LEU A 36 10.86 -0.97 -14.19
CA LEU A 36 9.62 -1.48 -13.59
C LEU A 36 9.86 -2.05 -12.19
N LEU A 37 10.90 -2.87 -12.04
CA LEU A 37 11.26 -3.48 -10.76
C LEU A 37 11.69 -2.43 -9.74
N PHE A 38 12.37 -1.38 -10.19
CA PHE A 38 12.71 -0.24 -9.35
C PHE A 38 11.46 0.46 -8.82
N ILE A 39 10.52 0.78 -9.72
CA ILE A 39 9.28 1.49 -9.35
C ILE A 39 8.52 0.71 -8.29
N LEU A 40 8.37 -0.59 -8.51
CA LEU A 40 7.66 -1.45 -7.59
C LEU A 40 8.42 -1.64 -6.26
N ALA A 41 9.74 -1.80 -6.30
CA ALA A 41 10.55 -1.91 -5.08
C ALA A 41 10.41 -0.68 -4.18
N VAL A 42 10.48 0.52 -4.77
CA VAL A 42 10.30 1.78 -4.04
C VAL A 42 8.88 1.90 -3.48
N SER A 43 7.84 1.60 -4.27
CA SER A 43 6.45 1.64 -3.81
C SER A 43 6.15 0.65 -2.68
N MET A 44 6.76 -0.54 -2.71
CA MET A 44 6.57 -1.51 -1.63
C MET A 44 7.37 -1.12 -0.38
N SER A 45 8.55 -0.53 -0.54
CA SER A 45 9.35 0.00 0.56
C SER A 45 8.64 1.15 1.28
N THR A 46 8.02 2.08 0.54
CA THR A 46 7.22 3.17 1.13
C THR A 46 6.01 2.63 1.88
N ILE A 47 5.29 1.63 1.35
CA ILE A 47 4.17 0.98 2.05
C ILE A 47 4.65 0.28 3.34
N ALA A 48 5.80 -0.40 3.31
CA ALA A 48 6.38 -1.05 4.49
C ALA A 48 6.74 -0.02 5.57
N LEU A 49 7.36 1.09 5.18
CA LEU A 49 7.72 2.19 6.07
C LEU A 49 6.48 2.84 6.70
N VAL A 50 5.40 2.98 5.94
CA VAL A 50 4.10 3.41 6.46
C VAL A 50 3.57 2.45 7.53
N GLY A 51 3.73 1.13 7.34
CA GLY A 51 3.35 0.13 8.34
C GLY A 51 4.11 0.30 9.65
N LEU A 52 5.44 0.48 9.58
CA LEU A 52 6.29 0.72 10.74
C LEU A 52 5.93 2.02 11.47
N LEU A 53 5.74 3.12 10.75
CA LEU A 53 5.33 4.39 11.35
C LEU A 53 3.93 4.34 11.95
N GLY A 54 3.02 3.55 11.39
CA GLY A 54 1.72 3.28 12.00
C GLY A 54 1.88 2.64 13.38
N ILE A 55 2.72 1.61 13.49
CA ILE A 55 2.99 0.93 14.77
C ILE A 55 3.59 1.91 15.79
N ILE A 56 4.54 2.76 15.37
CA ILE A 56 5.19 3.73 16.26
C ILE A 56 4.22 4.83 16.70
N GLY A 57 3.45 5.40 15.76
CA GLY A 57 2.49 6.47 16.06
C GLY A 57 1.32 6.00 16.93
N ASP A 58 0.81 4.80 16.67
CA ASP A 58 -0.36 4.29 17.39
C ASP A 58 -0.02 3.82 18.82
N ASN A 59 1.24 3.46 19.11
CA ASN A 59 1.64 2.88 20.41
C ASN A 59 2.61 3.75 21.23
N TYR A 60 3.42 4.60 20.62
CA TYR A 60 4.55 5.26 21.31
C TYR A 60 4.60 6.77 21.17
N VAL A 61 4.06 7.38 20.10
CA VAL A 61 4.20 8.83 19.86
C VAL A 61 2.87 9.47 19.46
N THR A 62 2.16 10.04 20.43
CA THR A 62 0.88 10.72 20.21
C THR A 62 1.01 12.11 19.59
N SER A 63 2.19 12.73 19.53
CA SER A 63 2.40 14.06 18.94
C SER A 63 2.71 14.03 17.44
N PHE A 64 2.95 12.86 16.86
CA PHE A 64 3.36 12.73 15.46
C PHE A 64 2.13 12.51 14.58
N SER A 65 1.87 13.40 13.61
CA SER A 65 0.73 13.29 12.69
C SER A 65 0.97 12.20 11.62
N THR A 66 1.08 10.94 12.07
CA THR A 66 1.39 9.76 11.24
C THR A 66 0.31 9.45 10.21
N LYS A 67 -0.95 9.86 10.47
CA LYS A 67 -2.10 9.54 9.63
C LYS A 67 -2.02 10.18 8.24
N TRP A 68 -1.65 11.46 8.16
CA TRP A 68 -1.48 12.16 6.88
C TRP A 68 -0.41 11.48 6.02
N PHE A 69 0.75 11.21 6.61
CA PHE A 69 1.83 10.52 5.91
C PHE A 69 1.38 9.12 5.45
N ARG A 70 0.74 8.35 6.33
CA ARG A 70 0.26 6.99 6.06
C ARG A 70 -0.65 6.92 4.85
N TYR A 71 -1.65 7.80 4.78
CA TYR A 71 -2.58 7.81 3.67
C TYR A 71 -1.97 8.32 2.37
N THR A 72 -1.27 9.46 2.41
CA THR A 72 -0.66 10.04 1.21
C THR A 72 0.39 9.10 0.62
N ALA A 73 1.26 8.52 1.45
CA ALA A 73 2.27 7.58 0.98
C ALA A 73 1.66 6.32 0.35
N GLN A 74 0.58 5.77 0.93
CA GLN A 74 -0.11 4.62 0.34
C GLN A 74 -0.79 4.95 -0.99
N ILE A 75 -1.48 6.09 -1.09
CA ILE A 75 -2.11 6.54 -2.35
C ILE A 75 -1.05 6.69 -3.43
N VAL A 76 0.01 7.45 -3.14
CA VAL A 76 1.12 7.69 -4.09
C VAL A 76 1.75 6.36 -4.53
N SER A 77 2.01 5.44 -3.59
CA SER A 77 2.59 4.13 -3.90
C SER A 77 1.69 3.29 -4.80
N TYR A 78 0.38 3.26 -4.53
CA TYR A 78 -0.59 2.57 -5.38
C TYR A 78 -0.71 3.22 -6.75
N THR A 79 -0.70 4.55 -6.84
CA THR A 79 -0.69 5.26 -8.13
C THR A 79 0.53 4.88 -8.96
N PHE A 80 1.71 4.76 -8.37
CA PHE A 80 2.90 4.33 -9.12
C PHE A 80 2.84 2.87 -9.56
N VAL A 81 2.30 1.97 -8.72
CA VAL A 81 2.03 0.58 -9.11
C VAL A 81 1.00 0.52 -10.25
N PHE A 82 -0.02 1.38 -10.23
CA PHE A 82 -0.95 1.52 -11.34
C PHE A 82 -0.23 1.99 -12.61
N LEU A 83 0.51 3.10 -12.55
CA LEU A 83 1.18 3.68 -13.71
C LEU A 83 2.14 2.68 -14.37
N CYS A 84 2.93 1.92 -13.61
CA CYS A 84 3.82 0.91 -14.21
C CYS A 84 3.05 -0.24 -14.88
N SER A 85 1.79 -0.48 -14.51
CA SER A 85 0.94 -1.51 -15.15
C SER A 85 0.25 -1.04 -16.43
N VAL A 86 0.15 0.28 -16.69
CA VAL A 86 -0.58 0.83 -17.85
C VAL A 86 0.19 0.64 -19.16
N ARG A 87 1.51 0.87 -19.16
CA ARG A 87 2.33 0.81 -20.38
C ARG A 87 3.72 0.29 -20.09
N SER A 88 4.17 -0.69 -20.88
CA SER A 88 5.48 -1.34 -20.73
C SER A 88 6.61 -0.72 -21.56
N SER A 89 6.40 0.48 -22.11
CA SER A 89 7.44 1.17 -22.91
C SER A 89 8.52 1.75 -21.98
N GLU A 90 9.79 1.53 -22.33
CA GLU A 90 10.94 1.96 -21.50
C GLU A 90 10.96 3.47 -21.28
N ASP A 91 10.70 4.30 -22.31
CA ASP A 91 10.66 5.76 -22.19
C ASP A 91 9.56 6.25 -21.25
N TYR A 92 8.44 5.53 -21.21
CA TYR A 92 7.36 5.81 -20.28
C TYR A 92 7.77 5.45 -18.85
N LEU A 93 8.32 4.25 -18.64
CA LEU A 93 8.77 3.80 -17.32
C LEU A 93 9.90 4.66 -16.75
N ARG A 94 10.82 5.13 -17.58
CA ARG A 94 11.89 6.05 -17.15
C ARG A 94 11.32 7.38 -16.62
N ARG A 95 10.28 7.93 -17.28
CA ARG A 95 9.58 9.13 -16.79
C ARG A 95 8.84 8.86 -15.49
N VAL A 96 8.12 7.73 -15.40
CA VAL A 96 7.40 7.33 -14.17
C VAL A 96 8.39 7.19 -13.00
N LYS A 97 9.55 6.58 -13.22
CA LYS A 97 10.63 6.47 -12.23
C LYS A 97 11.11 7.83 -11.73
N GLN A 98 11.35 8.79 -12.63
CA GLN A 98 11.76 10.15 -12.26
C GLN A 98 10.70 10.81 -11.39
N TRP A 99 9.43 10.75 -11.80
CA TRP A 99 8.31 11.26 -11.00
C TRP A 99 8.24 10.59 -9.63
N GLN A 100 8.41 9.28 -9.56
CA GLN A 100 8.39 8.57 -8.29
C GLN A 100 9.50 9.01 -7.36
N LEU A 101 10.71 9.25 -7.86
CA LEU A 101 11.80 9.81 -7.05
C LEU A 101 11.41 11.19 -6.48
N VAL A 102 10.85 12.08 -7.30
CA VAL A 102 10.39 13.40 -6.83
C VAL A 102 9.33 13.25 -5.74
N PHE A 103 8.31 12.40 -5.96
CA PHE A 103 7.26 12.17 -4.96
C PHE A 103 7.79 11.48 -3.70
N THR A 104 8.78 10.60 -3.81
CA THR A 104 9.39 9.95 -2.65
C THR A 104 10.17 10.97 -1.82
N VAL A 105 10.91 11.88 -2.46
CA VAL A 105 11.59 12.98 -1.77
C VAL A 105 10.58 13.91 -1.08
N LEU A 106 9.47 14.23 -1.76
CA LEU A 106 8.39 15.02 -1.15
C LEU A 106 7.75 14.29 0.04
N LEU A 107 7.55 12.97 -0.04
CA LEU A 107 7.05 12.17 1.08
C LEU A 107 8.03 12.17 2.25
N VAL A 108 9.34 12.05 2.00
CA VAL A 108 10.36 12.16 3.05
C VAL A 108 10.34 13.55 3.68
N GLY A 109 10.23 14.62 2.88
CA GLY A 109 10.06 15.98 3.40
C GLY A 109 8.80 16.12 4.27
N MET A 110 7.68 15.55 3.83
CA MET A 110 6.44 15.52 4.60
C MET A 110 6.59 14.74 5.91
N LEU A 111 7.34 13.64 5.91
CA LEU A 111 7.63 12.86 7.11
C LEU A 111 8.45 13.66 8.13
N LEU A 112 9.44 14.43 7.66
CA LEU A 112 10.23 15.32 8.52
C LEU A 112 9.41 16.48 9.08
N LEU A 113 8.40 16.94 8.34
CA LEU A 113 7.44 17.97 8.75
C LEU A 113 6.25 17.42 9.54
N ALA A 114 6.13 16.10 9.70
CA ALA A 114 5.04 15.46 10.46
C ALA A 114 4.87 15.93 11.92
N PRO A 115 5.89 16.35 12.68
CA PRO A 115 5.66 16.90 14.02
C PRO A 115 5.06 18.31 14.00
N LEU A 116 5.14 19.03 12.87
CA LEU A 116 4.58 20.38 12.69
C LEU A 116 3.18 20.35 12.07
N LEU A 117 2.74 19.21 11.55
CA LEU A 117 1.46 19.06 10.87
C LEU A 117 0.31 18.83 11.89
N PRO A 118 -0.83 19.52 11.73
CA PRO A 118 -1.99 19.28 12.58
C PRO A 118 -2.48 17.84 12.42
N GLN A 119 -2.95 17.25 13.52
CA GLN A 119 -3.55 15.92 13.48
C GLN A 119 -4.88 15.95 12.72
N LEU A 120 -5.14 14.89 11.95
CA LEU A 120 -6.48 14.65 11.40
C LEU A 120 -7.46 14.43 12.57
N ALA A 121 -8.21 15.47 12.91
CA ALA A 121 -9.26 15.40 13.93
C ALA A 121 -10.63 14.99 13.35
N ASN A 122 -10.82 15.12 12.03
CA ASN A 122 -12.11 14.89 11.37
C ASN A 122 -12.24 13.45 10.85
N SER A 123 -13.08 12.64 11.51
CA SER A 123 -13.40 11.25 11.12
C SER A 123 -13.97 11.13 9.70
N THR A 124 -14.75 12.11 9.25
CA THR A 124 -15.28 12.17 7.89
C THR A 124 -14.17 12.27 6.85
N LEU A 125 -13.11 13.03 7.14
CA LEU A 125 -12.01 13.22 6.21
C LEU A 125 -11.15 11.96 6.13
N GLU A 126 -10.96 11.24 7.24
CA GLU A 126 -10.31 9.93 7.25
C GLU A 126 -11.09 8.89 6.42
N ALA A 127 -12.42 8.87 6.54
CA ALA A 127 -13.25 7.98 5.75
C ALA A 127 -13.16 8.26 4.24
N VAL A 128 -13.17 9.55 3.84
CA VAL A 128 -13.02 9.96 2.43
C VAL A 128 -11.65 9.59 1.88
N VAL A 129 -10.58 9.80 2.65
CA VAL A 129 -9.23 9.45 2.21
C VAL A 129 -9.04 7.92 2.14
N SER A 130 -9.65 7.17 3.07
CA SER A 130 -9.65 5.71 3.05
C SER A 130 -10.45 5.16 1.86
N SER A 131 -11.60 5.75 1.54
CA SER A 131 -12.39 5.32 0.38
C SER A 131 -11.67 5.63 -0.94
N LEU A 132 -10.98 6.78 -1.04
CA LEU A 132 -10.14 7.10 -2.19
C LEU A 132 -9.04 6.05 -2.41
N ARG A 133 -8.40 5.57 -1.33
CA ARG A 133 -7.44 4.45 -1.42
C ARG A 133 -8.06 3.18 -1.98
N SER A 134 -9.28 2.85 -1.53
CA SER A 134 -10.02 1.70 -2.04
C SER A 134 -10.32 1.83 -3.54
N VAL A 135 -10.67 3.04 -4.00
CA VAL A 135 -10.91 3.29 -5.43
C VAL A 135 -9.64 3.08 -6.25
N VAL A 136 -8.50 3.60 -5.79
CA VAL A 136 -7.21 3.41 -6.49
C VAL A 136 -6.82 1.93 -6.54
N SER A 137 -6.95 1.18 -5.45
CA SER A 137 -6.66 -0.26 -5.45
C SER A 137 -7.63 -1.05 -6.33
N PHE A 138 -8.89 -0.62 -6.43
CA PHE A 138 -9.88 -1.23 -7.31
C PHE A 138 -9.53 -1.01 -8.79
N ILE A 139 -9.10 0.20 -9.16
CA ILE A 139 -8.65 0.49 -10.52
C ILE A 139 -7.46 -0.39 -10.92
N ILE A 140 -6.51 -0.62 -10.00
CA ILE A 140 -5.38 -1.53 -10.22
C ILE A 140 -5.88 -2.97 -10.44
N CYS A 141 -6.82 -3.43 -9.61
CA CYS A 141 -7.44 -4.74 -9.76
C CYS A 141 -8.07 -4.91 -11.16
N LEU A 142 -8.87 -3.93 -11.61
CA LEU A 142 -9.48 -3.97 -12.93
C LEU A 142 -8.44 -3.98 -14.05
N ASN A 143 -7.37 -3.19 -13.94
CA ASN A 143 -6.32 -3.19 -14.96
C ASN A 143 -5.63 -4.55 -15.08
N TYR A 144 -5.24 -5.17 -13.96
CA TYR A 144 -4.66 -6.51 -13.99
C TYR A 144 -5.63 -7.59 -14.44
N ALA A 145 -6.93 -7.46 -14.15
CA ALA A 145 -7.96 -8.35 -14.67
C ALA A 145 -8.09 -8.24 -16.20
N VAL A 146 -8.03 -7.02 -16.75
CA VAL A 146 -8.02 -6.81 -18.21
C VAL A 146 -6.77 -7.41 -18.84
N ILE A 147 -5.59 -7.21 -18.24
CA ILE A 147 -4.34 -7.82 -18.72
C ILE A 147 -4.42 -9.35 -18.68
N PHE A 148 -5.04 -9.92 -17.64
CA PHE A 148 -5.28 -11.36 -17.54
C PHE A 148 -6.19 -11.87 -18.66
N MET A 149 -7.30 -11.18 -18.95
CA MET A 149 -8.19 -11.55 -20.05
C MET A 149 -7.52 -11.45 -21.43
N GLN A 150 -6.46 -10.65 -21.57
CA GLN A 150 -5.72 -10.51 -22.83
C GLN A 150 -4.56 -11.50 -23.00
N LYS A 151 -3.84 -11.82 -21.92
CA LYS A 151 -2.56 -12.58 -21.99
C LYS A 151 -2.51 -13.83 -21.12
N GLU A 152 -3.58 -14.16 -20.40
CA GLU A 152 -3.75 -15.35 -19.53
C GLU A 152 -2.52 -15.70 -18.67
N THR A 153 -1.83 -14.68 -18.14
CA THR A 153 -0.64 -14.91 -17.32
C THR A 153 -1.02 -15.15 -15.86
N ARG A 154 -0.43 -16.19 -15.26
CA ARG A 154 -0.59 -16.50 -13.82
C ARG A 154 -0.24 -15.32 -12.91
N PHE A 155 0.78 -14.55 -13.29
CA PHE A 155 1.18 -13.33 -12.59
C PHE A 155 0.05 -12.29 -12.56
N SER A 156 -0.60 -12.02 -13.70
CA SER A 156 -1.67 -11.02 -13.76
C SER A 156 -2.92 -11.43 -12.98
N PHE A 157 -3.24 -12.72 -12.96
CA PHE A 157 -4.32 -13.25 -12.11
C PHE A 157 -4.02 -13.06 -10.62
N LEU A 158 -2.83 -13.45 -10.17
CA LEU A 158 -2.44 -13.31 -8.76
C LEU A 158 -2.38 -11.84 -8.33
N MET A 159 -1.90 -10.95 -9.21
CA MET A 159 -1.89 -9.51 -8.96
C MET A 159 -3.31 -8.95 -8.86
N ALA A 160 -4.21 -9.31 -9.78
CA ALA A 160 -5.62 -8.89 -9.72
C ALA A 160 -6.28 -9.36 -8.41
N LEU A 161 -6.10 -10.63 -8.04
CA LEU A 161 -6.66 -11.21 -6.81
C LEU A 161 -6.10 -10.52 -5.55
N ALA A 162 -4.80 -10.23 -5.51
CA ALA A 162 -4.18 -9.50 -4.41
C ALA A 162 -4.80 -8.10 -4.23
N PHE A 163 -4.94 -7.34 -5.32
CA PHE A 163 -5.54 -6.00 -5.28
C PHE A 163 -7.04 -6.02 -5.00
N MET A 164 -7.75 -7.08 -5.42
CA MET A 164 -9.15 -7.31 -5.04
C MET A 164 -9.28 -7.45 -3.52
N LEU A 165 -8.49 -8.33 -2.90
CA LEU A 165 -8.50 -8.57 -1.45
C LEU A 165 -8.12 -7.31 -0.65
N ILE A 166 -7.11 -6.57 -1.12
CA ILE A 166 -6.71 -5.29 -0.51
C ILE A 166 -7.85 -4.27 -0.60
N THR A 167 -8.52 -4.16 -1.75
CA THR A 167 -9.65 -3.25 -1.95
C THR A 167 -10.80 -3.57 -1.01
N PHE A 168 -11.24 -4.83 -0.96
CA PHE A 168 -12.31 -5.24 -0.05
C PHE A 168 -11.94 -5.00 1.41
N GLY A 169 -10.69 -5.27 1.80
CA GLY A 169 -10.23 -4.98 3.16
C GLY A 169 -10.26 -3.49 3.51
N ILE A 170 -9.90 -2.60 2.58
CA ILE A 170 -9.99 -1.13 2.78
C ILE A 170 -11.46 -0.68 2.80
N TRP A 171 -12.31 -1.26 1.96
CA TRP A 171 -13.75 -0.95 1.94
C TRP A 171 -14.42 -1.32 3.27
N ILE A 172 -14.15 -2.53 3.78
CA ILE A 172 -14.73 -3.03 5.04
C ILE A 172 -14.22 -2.25 6.26
N THR A 173 -13.03 -1.65 6.19
CA THR A 173 -12.52 -0.76 7.26
C THR A 173 -13.12 0.65 7.20
N THR A 174 -13.76 1.06 6.10
CA THR A 174 -14.32 2.43 5.95
C THR A 174 -15.48 2.73 6.92
N PRO A 175 -16.45 1.81 7.16
CA PRO A 175 -17.50 1.99 8.16
C PRO A 175 -16.99 2.20 9.59
N TRP A 176 -15.81 1.67 9.94
CA TRP A 176 -15.24 1.80 11.28
C TRP A 176 -14.95 3.26 11.67
N TYR A 177 -14.65 4.14 10.70
CA TYR A 177 -14.46 5.57 10.98
C TYR A 177 -15.73 6.28 11.46
N PHE A 178 -16.92 5.72 11.20
CA PHE A 178 -18.20 6.25 11.65
C PHE A 178 -18.73 5.54 12.89
N GLN A 179 -18.38 4.27 13.09
CA GLN A 179 -18.83 3.44 14.22
C GLN A 179 -17.63 2.73 14.86
N GLN A 180 -16.85 3.48 15.64
CA GLN A 180 -15.63 3.01 16.31
C GLN A 180 -15.86 1.87 17.32
N THR A 181 -17.11 1.58 17.68
CA THR A 181 -17.53 0.49 18.58
C THR A 181 -17.42 -0.91 17.96
N LEU A 182 -17.35 -1.04 16.63
CA LEU A 182 -17.33 -2.32 15.93
C LEU A 182 -15.93 -2.72 15.47
N VAL A 183 -15.10 -3.16 16.42
CA VAL A 183 -13.70 -3.61 16.19
C VAL A 183 -13.62 -4.78 15.18
N THR A 184 -14.69 -5.54 15.00
CA THR A 184 -14.78 -6.65 14.05
C THR A 184 -14.47 -6.23 12.60
N TYR A 185 -14.92 -5.04 12.19
CA TYR A 185 -14.64 -4.53 10.84
C TYR A 185 -13.15 -4.27 10.62
N LEU A 186 -12.46 -3.80 11.66
CA LEU A 186 -11.03 -3.55 11.62
C LEU A 186 -10.25 -4.87 11.45
N TYR A 187 -10.61 -5.91 12.19
CA TYR A 187 -9.98 -7.23 12.07
C TYR A 187 -10.18 -7.88 10.71
N VAL A 188 -11.42 -7.88 10.22
CA VAL A 188 -11.74 -8.48 8.91
C VAL A 188 -10.98 -7.72 7.83
N GLY A 189 -11.00 -6.39 7.87
CA GLY A 189 -10.30 -5.57 6.90
C GLY A 189 -8.78 -5.78 6.90
N ASP A 190 -8.14 -5.78 8.08
CA ASP A 190 -6.70 -6.00 8.19
C ASP A 190 -6.29 -7.43 7.84
N SER A 191 -7.13 -8.42 8.14
CA SER A 191 -6.89 -9.81 7.74
C SER A 191 -6.94 -9.96 6.22
N MET A 192 -7.98 -9.42 5.57
CA MET A 192 -8.10 -9.45 4.10
C MET A 192 -6.94 -8.74 3.41
N ARG A 193 -6.49 -7.60 3.93
CA ARG A 193 -5.31 -6.90 3.42
C ARG A 193 -4.03 -7.73 3.58
N THR A 194 -3.88 -8.42 4.71
CA THR A 194 -2.74 -9.31 4.96
C THR A 194 -2.73 -10.45 3.96
N VAL A 195 -3.87 -11.13 3.76
CA VAL A 195 -3.99 -12.19 2.76
C VAL A 195 -3.68 -11.66 1.36
N GLY A 196 -4.19 -10.49 0.99
CA GLY A 196 -3.87 -9.86 -0.30
C GLY A 196 -2.37 -9.59 -0.48
N LEU A 197 -1.67 -9.13 0.56
CA LEU A 197 -0.21 -8.95 0.53
C LEU A 197 0.54 -10.27 0.42
N ILE A 198 0.06 -11.35 1.07
CA ILE A 198 0.63 -12.69 0.91
C ILE A 198 0.45 -13.15 -0.54
N THR A 199 -0.73 -12.98 -1.13
CA THR A 199 -0.96 -13.28 -2.55
C THR A 199 -0.03 -12.48 -3.45
N LEU A 200 0.20 -11.19 -3.15
CA LEU A 200 1.14 -10.35 -3.91
C LEU A 200 2.57 -10.88 -3.80
N LEU A 201 3.00 -11.30 -2.61
CA LEU A 201 4.30 -11.96 -2.43
C LEU A 201 4.38 -13.24 -3.26
N LEU A 202 3.36 -14.09 -3.24
CA LEU A 202 3.31 -15.31 -4.05
C LEU A 202 3.40 -15.00 -5.55
N ALA A 203 2.73 -13.93 -6.02
CA ALA A 203 2.84 -13.46 -7.40
C ALA A 203 4.30 -13.12 -7.76
N PHE A 204 5.04 -12.45 -6.86
CA PHE A 204 6.46 -12.13 -7.05
C PHE A 204 7.43 -13.32 -6.91
N LEU A 205 7.00 -14.40 -6.27
CA LEU A 205 7.81 -15.60 -6.10
C LEU A 205 7.63 -16.57 -7.27
N PHE A 206 6.41 -16.72 -7.78
CA PHE A 206 6.01 -17.79 -8.70
C PHE A 206 5.58 -17.30 -10.10
N GLY A 207 5.32 -16.01 -10.28
CA GLY A 207 5.01 -15.41 -11.58
C GLY A 207 6.25 -14.90 -12.29
#